data_AF-A0A420YS56-F1
#
_entry.id   AF-A0A420YS56-F1
#
_cell.length_a   1.000
_cell.length_b   1.000
_cell.length_c   1.000
_cell.angle_alpha   90.00
_cell.angle_beta   90.00
_cell.angle_gamma   90.00
#
_symmetry.space_group_name_H-M   'P 1'
#
loop_
_entity.id
_entity.type
_entity.pdbx_description
1 polymer ?
#
loop_
_entity_poly.entity_id
_entity_poly.type
_entity_poly.pdbx_seq_one_letter_code
_entity_poly.pdbx_strand_id
1 'polypeptide(L)'
;MSRKKITDIIICGFALFAIFFGAGNLIFPPYLGVISGNNWGIANIAFLLSDPLLPILGVIVTALLGGQATDLGKRVSKHFSIIIGAISIILIGPLFAVPR
;
A
#
# COMPACT_ATOMS: atom_id res chain seq x y z
N MET A 1 27.51 4.23 8.36
CA MET A 1 26.23 3.54 8.63
C MET A 1 26.54 2.09 8.98
N SER A 2 26.05 1.55 10.09
CA SER A 2 26.39 0.16 10.52
C SER A 2 25.97 -0.86 9.45
N ARG A 3 26.80 -1.90 9.22
CA ARG A 3 26.49 -3.00 8.26
C ARG A 3 25.09 -3.60 8.50
N LYS A 4 24.67 -3.73 9.76
CA LYS A 4 23.33 -4.23 10.14
C LYS A 4 22.20 -3.33 9.57
N LYS A 5 22.38 -2.00 9.60
CA LYS A 5 21.37 -1.05 9.11
C LYS A 5 21.13 -1.13 7.60
N ILE A 6 22.17 -1.46 6.81
CA ILE A 6 22.02 -1.59 5.35
C ILE A 6 21.22 -2.86 5.04
N THR A 7 21.51 -3.96 5.72
CA THR A 7 20.76 -5.21 5.58
C THR A 7 19.28 -5.03 5.95
N ASP A 8 19.00 -4.32 7.05
CA ASP A 8 17.62 -4.05 7.48
C ASP A 8 16.85 -3.24 6.44
N ILE A 9 17.47 -2.23 5.83
CA ILE A 9 16.86 -1.42 4.76
C ILE A 9 16.58 -2.27 3.52
N ILE A 10 17.51 -3.13 3.13
CA ILE A 10 17.33 -4.01 1.98
C ILE A 10 16.17 -4.98 2.24
N ILE A 11 16.13 -5.62 3.42
CA ILE A 11 15.06 -6.56 3.79
C ILE A 11 13.70 -5.84 3.83
N CYS A 12 13.59 -4.73 4.56
CA CYS A 12 12.35 -3.97 4.66
C CYS A 12 11.91 -3.42 3.30
N GLY A 13 12.86 -2.95 2.49
CA GLY A 13 12.60 -2.47 1.13
C GLY A 13 12.03 -3.56 0.23
N PHE A 14 12.63 -4.76 0.22
CA PHE A 14 12.11 -5.89 -0.54
C PHE A 14 10.78 -6.42 0.02
N ALA A 15 10.56 -6.38 1.33
CA ALA A 15 9.28 -6.77 1.93
C ALA A 15 8.15 -5.82 1.52
N LEU A 16 8.40 -4.50 1.56
CA LEU A 16 7.46 -3.50 1.07
C LEU A 16 7.21 -3.66 -0.43
N PHE A 17 8.28 -3.87 -1.21
CA PHE A 17 8.15 -4.18 -2.63
C PHE A 17 7.28 -5.41 -2.86
N ALA A 18 7.49 -6.53 -2.15
CA ALA A 18 6.71 -7.74 -2.32
C ALA A 18 5.21 -7.55 -2.00
N ILE A 19 4.89 -6.73 -1.00
CA ILE A 19 3.51 -6.39 -0.63
C ILE A 19 2.83 -5.58 -1.75
N PHE A 20 3.54 -4.58 -2.31
CA PHE A 20 2.99 -3.71 -3.36
C PHE A 20 3.14 -4.26 -4.77
N PHE A 21 4.03 -5.21 -5.01
CA PHE A 21 4.28 -5.87 -6.29
C PHE A 21 3.57 -7.23 -6.36
N GLY A 22 2.41 -7.33 -5.71
CA GLY A 22 1.55 -8.50 -5.77
C GLY A 22 0.91 -8.70 -7.15
N ALA A 23 0.16 -9.80 -7.31
CA ALA A 23 -0.45 -10.19 -8.59
C ALA A 23 -1.29 -9.08 -9.26
N GLY A 24 -2.02 -8.29 -8.47
CA GLY A 24 -2.78 -7.14 -9.00
C GLY A 24 -1.88 -6.12 -9.69
N ASN A 25 -0.83 -5.67 -9.01
CA ASN A 25 0.03 -4.60 -9.51
C ASN A 25 1.00 -5.06 -10.60
N LEU A 26 1.12 -6.37 -10.80
CA LEU A 26 1.81 -6.95 -11.95
C LEU A 26 0.90 -7.07 -13.18
N ILE A 27 -0.38 -7.43 -13.00
CA ILE A 27 -1.31 -7.72 -14.10
C ILE A 27 -2.03 -6.46 -14.59
N PHE A 28 -2.46 -5.58 -13.68
CA PHE A 28 -3.28 -4.41 -14.02
C PHE A 28 -2.58 -3.37 -14.89
N PRO A 29 -1.31 -2.97 -14.67
CA PRO A 29 -0.70 -1.94 -15.50
C PRO A 29 -0.57 -2.34 -16.98
N PRO A 30 -0.08 -3.55 -17.33
CA PRO A 30 -0.08 -4.00 -18.72
C PRO A 30 -1.49 -4.09 -19.31
N TYR A 31 -2.45 -4.61 -18.54
CA TYR A 31 -3.85 -4.72 -18.97
C TYR A 31 -4.48 -3.35 -19.26
N LEU A 32 -4.30 -2.38 -18.35
CA LEU A 32 -4.73 -1.00 -18.54
C LEU A 32 -4.02 -0.35 -19.72
N GLY A 33 -2.72 -0.62 -19.90
CA GLY A 33 -1.96 -0.16 -21.05
C GLY A 33 -2.55 -0.61 -22.38
N VAL A 34 -2.92 -1.90 -22.49
CA VAL A 34 -3.57 -2.47 -23.69
C VAL A 34 -4.93 -1.82 -23.94
N ILE A 35 -5.78 -1.70 -22.91
CA ILE A 35 -7.13 -1.13 -23.06
C ILE A 35 -7.09 0.36 -23.40
N SER A 36 -6.10 1.08 -22.89
CA SER A 36 -5.98 2.52 -23.08
C SER A 36 -5.47 2.91 -24.47
N GLY A 37 -4.94 1.95 -25.24
CA GLY A 37 -4.43 2.16 -26.60
C GLY A 37 -3.44 3.33 -26.64
N ASN A 38 -3.74 4.34 -27.44
CA ASN A 38 -2.90 5.54 -27.60
C ASN A 38 -2.74 6.36 -26.30
N ASN A 39 -3.68 6.23 -25.35
CA ASN A 39 -3.66 6.95 -24.08
C ASN A 39 -2.95 6.19 -22.95
N TRP A 40 -2.22 5.11 -23.25
CA TRP A 40 -1.54 4.28 -22.25
C TRP A 40 -0.65 5.09 -21.30
N GLY A 41 0.01 6.16 -21.77
CA GLY A 41 0.88 7.00 -20.94
C GLY A 41 0.10 7.72 -19.85
N ILE A 42 -1.07 8.28 -20.18
CA ILE A 42 -1.97 8.93 -19.22
C ILE A 42 -2.53 7.90 -18.24
N ALA A 43 -2.95 6.74 -18.75
CA ALA A 43 -3.48 5.66 -17.93
C ALA A 43 -2.45 5.13 -16.94
N ASN A 44 -1.18 5.01 -17.35
CA ASN A 44 -0.10 4.59 -16.46
C ASN A 44 0.15 5.63 -15.34
N ILE A 45 0.18 6.92 -15.67
CA ILE A 45 0.34 7.97 -14.64
C ILE A 45 -0.84 7.95 -13.67
N ALA A 46 -2.07 7.88 -14.17
CA ALA A 46 -3.26 7.81 -13.34
C ALA A 46 -3.26 6.56 -12.44
N PHE A 47 -2.82 5.41 -12.98
CA PHE A 47 -2.64 4.18 -12.21
C PHE A 47 -1.59 4.38 -11.11
N LEU A 48 -0.40 4.88 -11.43
CA LEU A 48 0.68 5.10 -10.45
C LEU A 48 0.27 6.07 -9.33
N LEU A 49 -0.51 7.10 -9.64
CA LEU A 49 -1.00 8.07 -8.66
C LEU A 49 -2.09 7.49 -7.75
N SER A 50 -2.95 6.61 -8.27
CA SER A 50 -4.10 6.09 -7.54
C SER A 50 -3.79 4.81 -6.76
N ASP A 51 -2.97 3.92 -7.31
CA ASP A 51 -2.74 2.61 -6.74
C ASP A 51 -1.48 2.53 -5.85
N PRO A 52 -0.22 2.62 -6.34
CA PRO A 52 0.95 2.46 -5.48
C PRO A 52 1.29 3.70 -4.64
N LEU A 53 1.00 4.91 -5.12
CA LEU A 53 1.41 6.14 -4.42
C LEU A 53 0.71 6.31 -3.06
N LEU A 54 -0.62 6.11 -3.00
CA LEU A 54 -1.40 6.32 -1.78
C LEU A 54 -1.00 5.37 -0.63
N PRO A 55 -0.84 4.06 -0.84
CA PRO A 55 -0.36 3.13 0.18
C PRO A 55 1.08 3.44 0.62
N ILE A 56 1.98 3.83 -0.28
CA ILE A 56 3.35 4.24 0.08
C ILE A 56 3.31 5.45 1.01
N LEU A 57 2.51 6.48 0.67
CA LEU A 57 2.31 7.63 1.55
C LEU A 57 1.73 7.20 2.90
N GLY A 58 0.77 6.28 2.91
CA GLY A 58 0.18 5.72 4.12
C GLY A 58 1.24 5.06 5.02
N VAL A 59 2.12 4.23 4.46
CA VAL A 59 3.23 3.59 5.19
C VAL A 59 4.20 4.63 5.75
N ILE A 60 4.60 5.62 4.95
CA ILE A 60 5.51 6.69 5.39
C ILE A 60 4.89 7.46 6.56
N VAL A 61 3.65 7.93 6.42
CA VAL A 61 2.97 8.68 7.48
C VAL A 61 2.80 7.80 8.72
N THR A 62 2.41 6.53 8.58
CA THR A 62 2.27 5.62 9.72
C THR A 62 3.60 5.45 10.46
N ALA A 63 4.70 5.25 9.73
CA ALA A 63 6.04 5.13 10.31
C ALA A 63 6.47 6.41 11.06
N LEU A 64 6.12 7.59 10.53
CA LEU A 64 6.40 8.88 11.18
C LEU A 64 5.55 9.12 12.45
N LEU A 65 4.38 8.49 12.58
CA LEU A 65 3.45 8.69 13.70
C LEU A 65 3.61 7.71 14.85
N GLY A 66 4.50 6.72 14.75
CA GLY A 66 4.72 5.72 15.79
C GLY A 66 4.67 4.27 15.30
N GLY A 67 4.29 4.06 14.03
CA GLY A 67 4.35 2.77 13.35
C GLY A 67 3.15 1.84 13.59
N GLN A 68 2.20 2.19 14.46
CA GLN A 68 1.01 1.37 14.66
C GLN A 68 -0.09 1.75 13.68
N ALA A 69 -0.85 0.76 13.20
CA ALA A 69 -1.99 0.97 12.31
C ALA A 69 -3.06 1.93 12.87
N THR A 70 -3.15 2.06 14.19
CA THR A 70 -4.10 2.98 14.85
C THR A 70 -3.59 4.42 14.95
N ASP A 71 -2.30 4.68 14.72
CA ASP A 71 -1.68 5.99 14.97
C ASP A 71 -2.19 7.08 14.02
N LEU A 72 -2.53 6.72 12.77
CA LEU A 72 -3.20 7.66 11.85
C LEU A 72 -4.55 8.12 12.41
N GLY A 73 -5.40 7.17 12.81
CA GLY A 73 -6.78 7.45 13.24
C GLY A 73 -6.85 8.16 14.60
N LYS A 74 -5.82 8.00 15.45
CA LYS A 74 -5.77 8.65 16.77
C LYS A 74 -5.80 10.18 16.67
N ARG A 75 -5.38 10.77 15.54
CA ARG A 75 -5.49 12.20 15.26
C ARG A 75 -6.94 12.71 15.19
N VAL A 76 -7.90 11.81 14.92
CA VAL A 76 -9.33 12.12 14.94
C VAL A 76 -9.91 11.81 16.33
N SER A 77 -9.86 10.54 16.75
CA SER A 77 -10.18 10.12 18.12
C SER A 77 -9.73 8.66 18.37
N LYS A 78 -9.64 8.25 19.64
CA LYS A 78 -9.28 6.87 20.01
C LYS A 78 -10.32 5.85 19.53
N HIS A 79 -11.60 6.17 19.59
CA HIS A 79 -12.66 5.24 19.15
C HIS A 79 -12.69 5.13 17.63
N PHE A 80 -12.52 6.26 16.93
CA PHE A 80 -12.41 6.27 15.48
C PHE A 80 -11.27 5.38 14.98
N SER A 81 -10.08 5.47 15.59
CA SER A 81 -8.92 4.69 15.16
C SER A 81 -9.11 3.18 15.30
N ILE A 82 -9.79 2.74 16.36
CA ILE A 82 -10.09 1.33 16.61
C ILE A 82 -11.12 0.83 15.60
N ILE A 83 -12.22 1.58 15.40
CA ILE A 83 -13.29 1.18 14.48
C ILE A 83 -12.76 1.10 13.05
N ILE A 84 -12.08 2.15 12.58
CA ILE A 84 -11.57 2.18 11.21
C ILE A 84 -10.47 1.12 11.00
N GLY A 85 -9.60 0.93 11.99
CA GLY A 85 -8.56 -0.10 11.93
C GLY A 85 -9.15 -1.51 11.86
N ALA A 86 -10.17 -1.80 12.68
CA ALA A 86 -10.87 -3.08 12.65
C ALA A 86 -11.56 -3.32 11.30
N ILE A 87 -12.29 -2.33 10.78
CA ILE A 87 -12.93 -2.40 9.46
C ILE A 87 -11.89 -2.68 8.37
N SER A 88 -10.78 -1.94 8.35
CA SER A 88 -9.71 -2.13 7.36
C SER A 88 -9.13 -3.55 7.39
N ILE A 89 -8.86 -4.11 8.58
CA ILE A 89 -8.33 -5.48 8.72
C ILE A 89 -9.35 -6.52 8.23
N ILE A 90 -10.63 -6.35 8.57
CA ILE A 90 -11.71 -7.25 8.14
C ILE A 90 -11.89 -7.20 6.62
N LEU A 91 -11.80 -6.01 6.02
CA LEU A 91 -11.88 -5.84 4.57
C LEU A 91 -10.69 -6.54 3.91
N ILE A 92 -9.45 -6.20 4.26
CA ILE A 92 -8.25 -6.75 3.59
C ILE A 92 -8.15 -8.27 3.72
N GLY A 93 -8.43 -8.82 4.90
CA GLY A 93 -8.32 -10.26 5.15
C GLY A 93 -9.61 -11.01 4.77
N PRO A 94 -10.53 -11.26 5.71
CA PRO A 94 -11.68 -12.14 5.52
C PRO A 94 -12.58 -11.82 4.32
N LEU A 95 -12.84 -10.54 4.02
CA LEU A 95 -13.83 -10.16 3.02
C LEU A 95 -13.26 -10.05 1.60
N PHE A 96 -12.05 -9.53 1.43
CA PHE A 96 -11.42 -9.36 0.10
C PHE A 96 -10.46 -10.48 -0.28
N ALA A 97 -9.88 -11.21 0.68
CA ALA A 97 -8.99 -12.34 0.39
C ALA A 97 -9.74 -13.66 0.12
N VAL A 98 -11.06 -13.62 -0.06
CA VAL A 98 -11.84 -14.78 -0.51
C VAL A 98 -11.27 -15.26 -1.86
N PRO A 99 -10.88 -16.54 -1.98
CA PRO A 99 -10.29 -17.06 -3.22
C PRO A 99 -11.29 -16.92 -4.37
N ARG A 100 -10.86 -16.28 -5.44
CA ARG A 100 -11.58 -16.13 -6.71
C ARG A 100 -10.64 -16.48 -7.85
#